data_AF-A0A937HQD3-F1
#
_entry.id   AF-A0A937HQD3-F1
#
_cell.length_a   1.000
_cell.length_b   1.000
_cell.length_c   1.000
_cell.angle_alpha   90.00
_cell.angle_beta   90.00
_cell.angle_gamma   90.00
#
_symmetry.space_group_name_H-M   'P 1'
#
loop_
_entity.id
_entity.type
_entity.pdbx_description
1 polymer ?
#
loop_
_entity_poly.entity_id
_entity_poly.type
_entity_poly.pdbx_seq_one_letter_code
_entity_poly.pdbx_strand_id
1 'polypeptide(L)'
;MSSLKARWHRSIDEISESQWRALVGDTAIPFYRWNWLEALESSGSTVPDQGWQPLHLALWRDEVPIAVAPLFVKGHSYGEFVFDQAFARLAADLGLRYYPKLLGMSPVSPVTGYRFHVLPEEDEAQLTVLLLQTIDEFCQKNGILSCNFLYVDPSWRPLAEAAGCAAWLNQQSLWSRGNDQTFEDYLQGFNANQRRNIKRERKAVAKAGITVSPLTGDQLDGELLQTMYQFYEQHCSQWGPWGSKYLEQGFFASLADQYRENVVLFSAHRGDPRDPVAMSLCVRDATCLWGRY
;
A
#
# COMPACT_ATOMS: atom_id res chain seq x y z
N MET A 1 27.95 -18.94 -19.21
CA MET A 1 27.45 -18.19 -18.05
C MET A 1 26.24 -17.40 -18.54
N SER A 2 25.06 -17.65 -17.97
CA SER A 2 23.85 -16.92 -18.35
C SER A 2 24.03 -15.44 -17.99
N SER A 3 23.78 -14.54 -18.94
CA SER A 3 23.92 -13.09 -18.75
C SER A 3 22.66 -12.52 -18.09
N LEU A 4 22.81 -11.69 -17.06
CA LEU A 4 21.71 -10.95 -16.49
C LEU A 4 21.17 -9.91 -17.47
N LYS A 5 19.84 -9.77 -17.55
CA LYS A 5 19.13 -8.79 -18.38
C LYS A 5 18.13 -8.01 -17.55
N ALA A 6 18.20 -6.69 -17.58
CA ALA A 6 17.16 -5.83 -17.04
C ALA A 6 15.96 -5.75 -18.00
N ARG A 7 14.74 -5.94 -17.49
CA ARG A 7 13.48 -5.78 -18.24
C ARG A 7 12.55 -4.84 -17.45
N TRP A 8 11.91 -3.89 -18.15
CA TRP A 8 10.91 -2.99 -17.58
C TRP A 8 9.52 -3.46 -18.00
N HIS A 9 8.62 -3.61 -17.03
CA HIS A 9 7.28 -4.16 -17.20
C HIS A 9 6.22 -3.10 -16.92
N ARG A 10 5.28 -2.91 -17.83
CA ARG A 10 4.25 -1.85 -17.71
C ARG A 10 3.00 -2.30 -16.96
N SER A 11 2.93 -3.58 -16.64
CA SER A 11 1.91 -4.18 -15.82
C SER A 11 2.49 -5.35 -15.04
N ILE A 12 1.90 -5.63 -13.88
CA ILE A 12 2.20 -6.82 -13.08
C ILE A 12 1.94 -8.11 -13.86
N ASP A 13 1.00 -8.13 -14.81
CA ASP A 13 0.64 -9.29 -15.64
C ASP A 13 1.76 -9.75 -16.58
N GLU A 14 2.75 -8.89 -16.84
CA GLU A 14 3.93 -9.26 -17.64
C GLU A 14 4.92 -10.14 -16.87
N ILE A 15 4.73 -10.31 -15.55
CA ILE A 15 5.45 -11.26 -14.69
C ILE A 15 4.41 -12.21 -14.11
N SER A 16 4.54 -13.50 -14.37
CA SER A 16 3.54 -14.47 -13.89
C SER A 16 3.42 -14.47 -12.36
N GLU A 17 2.22 -14.76 -11.84
CA GLU A 17 1.95 -14.84 -10.40
C GLU A 17 2.93 -15.77 -9.68
N SER A 18 3.27 -16.92 -10.29
CA SER A 18 4.19 -17.89 -9.71
C SER A 18 5.62 -17.34 -9.59
N GLN A 19 6.10 -16.61 -10.60
CA GLN A 19 7.40 -15.94 -10.57
C GLN A 19 7.42 -14.80 -9.54
N TRP A 20 6.37 -13.98 -9.50
CA TRP A 20 6.27 -12.91 -8.51
C TRP A 20 6.23 -13.46 -7.08
N ARG A 21 5.43 -14.51 -6.83
CA ARG A 21 5.37 -15.17 -5.52
C ARG A 21 6.72 -15.76 -5.11
N ALA A 22 7.49 -16.31 -6.05
CA ALA A 22 8.84 -16.82 -5.75
C ALA A 22 9.80 -15.72 -5.29
N LEU A 23 9.69 -14.51 -5.85
CA LEU A 23 10.51 -13.34 -5.48
C LEU A 23 10.09 -12.73 -4.14
N VAL A 24 8.78 -12.55 -3.97
CA VAL A 24 8.19 -11.80 -2.87
C VAL A 24 8.07 -12.66 -1.60
N GLY A 25 7.88 -13.97 -1.77
CA GLY A 25 7.73 -14.94 -0.70
C GLY A 25 6.34 -14.94 -0.06
N ASP A 26 5.99 -16.05 0.60
CA ASP A 26 4.66 -16.25 1.17
C ASP A 26 4.37 -15.33 2.38
N THR A 27 5.43 -14.85 3.04
CA THR A 27 5.34 -13.96 4.20
C THR A 27 5.31 -12.49 3.84
N ALA A 28 5.26 -12.15 2.55
CA ALA A 28 5.16 -10.76 2.15
C ALA A 28 3.87 -10.12 2.65
N ILE A 29 4.01 -8.83 3.01
CA ILE A 29 2.86 -8.05 3.41
C ILE A 29 1.82 -8.03 2.28
N PRO A 30 0.53 -7.98 2.60
CA PRO A 30 -0.52 -8.18 1.61
C PRO A 30 -0.45 -7.21 0.42
N PHE A 31 0.08 -6.02 0.66
CA PHE A 31 0.15 -4.90 -0.26
C PHE A 31 1.14 -5.04 -1.44
N TYR A 32 2.02 -6.05 -1.41
CA TYR A 32 2.97 -6.35 -2.49
C TYR A 32 2.70 -7.72 -3.14
N ARG A 33 1.62 -8.40 -2.78
CA ARG A 33 1.24 -9.66 -3.42
C ARG A 33 0.73 -9.39 -4.84
N TRP A 34 0.94 -10.35 -5.73
CA TRP A 34 0.64 -10.22 -7.15
C TRP A 34 -0.82 -9.84 -7.39
N ASN A 35 -1.76 -10.57 -6.80
CA ASN A 35 -3.20 -10.33 -6.89
C ASN A 35 -3.65 -8.98 -6.30
N TRP A 36 -2.97 -8.45 -5.28
CA TRP A 36 -3.28 -7.10 -4.77
C TRP A 36 -2.90 -6.02 -5.79
N LEU A 37 -1.71 -6.15 -6.38
CA LEU A 37 -1.23 -5.21 -7.41
C LEU A 37 -2.04 -5.35 -8.70
N GLU A 38 -2.36 -6.57 -9.12
CA GLU A 38 -3.24 -6.83 -10.27
C GLU A 38 -4.61 -6.20 -10.07
N ALA A 39 -5.25 -6.40 -8.93
CA ALA A 39 -6.54 -5.79 -8.61
C ALA A 39 -6.49 -4.25 -8.69
N LEU A 40 -5.39 -3.62 -8.29
CA LEU A 40 -5.22 -2.16 -8.39
C LEU A 40 -5.07 -1.72 -9.86
N GLU A 41 -4.28 -2.45 -10.65
CA GLU A 41 -4.03 -2.17 -12.06
C GLU A 41 -5.29 -2.40 -12.92
N SER A 42 -5.92 -3.58 -12.82
CA SER A 42 -7.05 -3.99 -13.65
C SER A 42 -8.36 -3.27 -13.31
N SER A 43 -8.51 -2.80 -12.07
CA SER A 43 -9.66 -2.00 -11.66
C SER A 43 -9.64 -0.56 -12.18
N GLY A 44 -8.49 -0.08 -12.68
CA GLY A 44 -8.31 1.33 -13.02
C GLY A 44 -7.92 2.22 -11.83
N SER A 45 -7.62 1.65 -10.66
CA SER A 45 -7.21 2.41 -9.47
C SER A 45 -5.79 2.98 -9.61
N THR A 46 -4.91 2.27 -10.32
CA THR A 46 -3.52 2.69 -10.56
C THR A 46 -3.20 2.79 -12.05
N VAL A 47 -3.80 3.78 -12.71
CA VAL A 47 -3.61 4.08 -14.15
C VAL A 47 -3.11 5.51 -14.38
N PRO A 48 -2.50 5.81 -15.55
CA PRO A 48 -1.90 7.13 -15.81
C PRO A 48 -2.85 8.31 -15.56
N ASP A 49 -4.14 8.14 -15.84
CA ASP A 49 -5.18 9.16 -15.61
C ASP A 49 -5.40 9.46 -14.12
N GLN A 50 -5.13 8.49 -13.24
CA GLN A 50 -5.08 8.65 -11.77
C GLN A 50 -3.70 9.09 -11.26
N GLY A 51 -2.80 9.45 -12.18
CA GLY A 51 -1.43 9.84 -11.89
C GLY A 51 -0.48 8.71 -11.54
N TRP A 52 -0.92 7.44 -11.64
CA TRP A 52 -0.14 6.24 -11.33
C TRP A 52 0.14 5.41 -12.58
N GLN A 53 1.39 5.22 -12.98
CA GLN A 53 1.70 4.31 -14.08
C GLN A 53 2.62 3.20 -13.59
N PRO A 54 2.17 1.93 -13.52
CA PRO A 54 3.02 0.81 -13.18
C PRO A 54 4.22 0.70 -14.12
N LEU A 55 5.39 0.44 -13.55
CA LEU A 55 6.64 0.34 -14.27
C LEU A 55 7.67 -0.53 -13.51
N HIS A 56 7.38 -1.81 -13.32
CA HIS A 56 8.20 -2.71 -12.52
C HIS A 56 9.53 -3.03 -13.23
N LEU A 57 10.65 -2.90 -12.52
CA LEU A 57 11.97 -3.29 -13.03
C LEU A 57 12.34 -4.67 -12.53
N ALA A 58 12.63 -5.61 -13.43
CA ALA A 58 13.08 -6.95 -13.07
C ALA A 58 14.45 -7.28 -13.68
N LEU A 59 15.28 -7.99 -12.93
CA LEU A 59 16.50 -8.62 -13.42
C LEU A 59 16.23 -10.08 -13.74
N TRP A 60 16.57 -10.48 -14.96
CA TRP A 60 16.31 -11.81 -15.50
C TRP A 60 17.60 -12.57 -15.74
N ARG A 61 17.61 -13.84 -15.34
CA ARG A 61 18.58 -14.84 -15.80
C ARG A 61 17.82 -15.80 -16.71
N ASP A 62 18.10 -15.73 -18.00
CA ASP A 62 17.29 -16.36 -19.04
C ASP A 62 15.81 -15.94 -18.93
N GLU A 63 14.91 -16.90 -18.65
CA GLU A 63 13.47 -16.68 -18.46
C GLU A 63 13.02 -16.77 -16.99
N VAL A 64 13.97 -16.64 -16.05
CA VAL A 64 13.67 -16.59 -14.62
C VAL A 64 13.98 -15.18 -14.11
N PRO A 65 13.00 -14.44 -13.57
CA PRO A 65 13.27 -13.20 -12.87
C PRO A 65 13.88 -13.54 -11.50
N ILE A 66 15.04 -12.97 -11.20
CA ILE A 66 15.79 -13.23 -9.97
C ILE A 66 15.71 -12.07 -8.97
N ALA A 67 15.32 -10.89 -9.45
CA ALA A 67 15.04 -9.74 -8.61
C ALA A 67 14.00 -8.83 -9.28
N VAL A 68 13.21 -8.12 -8.47
CA VAL A 68 12.24 -7.13 -8.93
C VAL A 68 12.16 -5.93 -7.98
N ALA A 69 12.06 -4.75 -8.58
CA ALA A 69 11.71 -3.50 -7.93
C ALA A 69 10.29 -3.10 -8.42
N PRO A 70 9.26 -3.21 -7.57
CA PRO A 70 7.95 -2.66 -7.87
C PRO A 70 8.05 -1.13 -7.93
N LEU A 71 7.67 -0.52 -9.05
CA LEU A 71 7.85 0.92 -9.27
C LEU A 71 6.68 1.49 -10.05
N PHE A 72 6.46 2.79 -9.87
CA PHE A 72 5.41 3.55 -10.51
C PHE A 72 5.96 4.89 -10.99
N VAL A 73 5.61 5.30 -12.20
CA VAL A 73 5.79 6.68 -12.65
C VAL A 73 4.62 7.50 -12.09
N LYS A 74 4.93 8.57 -11.36
CA LYS A 74 3.96 9.45 -10.69
C LYS A 74 3.91 10.83 -11.32
N GLY A 75 2.70 11.25 -11.73
CA GLY A 75 2.43 12.58 -12.26
C GLY A 75 2.15 13.67 -11.21
N HIS A 76 1.85 13.27 -9.97
CA HIS A 76 1.59 14.15 -8.82
C HIS A 76 1.82 13.36 -7.52
N SER A 77 1.74 14.00 -6.35
CA SER A 77 1.96 13.32 -5.05
C SER A 77 0.70 12.79 -4.36
N TYR A 78 -0.51 13.04 -4.88
CA TYR A 78 -1.74 12.47 -4.30
C TYR A 78 -1.69 10.93 -4.25
N GLY A 79 -2.23 10.34 -3.18
CA GLY A 79 -2.18 8.90 -2.92
C GLY A 79 -0.86 8.38 -2.32
N GLU A 80 0.17 9.20 -2.19
CA GLU A 80 1.44 8.79 -1.54
C GLU A 80 1.42 8.94 -0.02
N PHE A 81 0.55 9.80 0.50
CA PHE A 81 0.48 10.13 1.94
C PHE A 81 1.81 10.66 2.52
N VAL A 82 2.63 11.24 1.65
CA VAL A 82 3.85 11.99 1.99
C VAL A 82 3.72 13.42 1.49
N PHE A 83 4.13 14.39 2.31
CA PHE A 83 4.07 15.82 2.00
C PHE A 83 5.39 16.30 1.38
N ASP A 84 5.63 15.93 0.13
CA ASP A 84 6.82 16.32 -0.64
C ASP A 84 6.65 17.64 -1.42
N GLN A 85 5.57 18.38 -1.19
CA GLN A 85 5.28 19.65 -1.87
C GLN A 85 6.43 20.68 -1.73
N ALA A 86 7.19 20.62 -0.63
CA ALA A 86 8.37 21.46 -0.44
C ALA A 86 9.46 21.16 -1.48
N PHE A 87 9.68 19.88 -1.82
CA PHE A 87 10.63 19.47 -2.86
C PHE A 87 10.14 19.88 -4.25
N ALA A 88 8.85 19.69 -4.52
CA ALA A 88 8.25 20.11 -5.78
C ALA A 88 8.36 21.64 -6.00
N ARG A 89 8.12 22.44 -4.95
CA ARG A 89 8.31 23.90 -4.99
C ARG A 89 9.77 24.29 -5.23
N LEU A 90 10.69 23.71 -4.47
CA LEU A 90 12.13 23.97 -4.63
C LEU A 90 12.61 23.63 -6.04
N ALA A 91 12.20 22.49 -6.59
CA ALA A 91 12.52 22.11 -7.96
C ALA A 91 12.00 23.14 -8.96
N ALA A 92 10.76 23.62 -8.80
CA ALA A 92 10.20 24.67 -9.64
C ALA A 92 10.96 26.00 -9.53
N ASP A 93 11.34 26.41 -8.32
CA ASP A 93 12.15 27.62 -8.07
C ASP A 93 13.54 27.53 -8.76
N LEU A 94 14.07 26.31 -8.93
CA LEU A 94 15.30 26.01 -9.66
C LEU A 94 15.09 25.81 -11.18
N GLY A 95 13.86 25.93 -11.68
CA GLY A 95 13.53 25.69 -13.10
C GLY A 95 13.56 24.21 -13.50
N LEU A 96 13.50 23.29 -12.54
CA LEU A 96 13.50 21.84 -12.74
C LEU A 96 12.07 21.29 -12.76
N ARG A 97 11.84 20.23 -13.54
CA ARG A 97 10.56 19.52 -13.57
C ARG A 97 10.57 18.39 -12.55
N TYR A 98 9.85 18.56 -11.44
CA TYR A 98 9.75 17.53 -10.41
C TYR A 98 8.92 16.31 -10.85
N TYR A 99 7.86 16.54 -11.62
CA TYR A 99 7.01 15.48 -12.19
C TYR A 99 7.28 15.31 -13.71
N PRO A 100 7.15 14.08 -14.24
CA PRO A 100 6.91 12.87 -13.48
C PRO A 100 8.14 12.47 -12.65
N LYS A 101 7.90 11.78 -11.54
CA LYS A 101 8.93 11.15 -10.70
C LYS A 101 8.77 9.64 -10.73
N LEU A 102 9.84 8.89 -10.47
CA LEU A 102 9.74 7.46 -10.22
C LEU A 102 9.49 7.23 -8.73
N LEU A 103 8.66 6.24 -8.41
CA LEU A 103 8.19 5.98 -7.06
C LEU A 103 8.20 4.49 -6.77
N GLY A 104 8.81 4.10 -5.66
CA GLY A 104 8.64 2.80 -5.04
C GLY A 104 7.86 2.91 -3.73
N MET A 105 6.64 2.41 -3.72
CA MET A 105 5.80 2.17 -2.53
C MET A 105 4.63 1.26 -2.92
N SER A 106 3.89 0.75 -1.95
CA SER A 106 2.58 0.17 -2.25
C SER A 106 1.62 1.28 -2.71
N PRO A 107 0.94 1.14 -3.86
CA PRO A 107 0.04 2.16 -4.33
C PRO A 107 -1.07 2.44 -3.33
N VAL A 108 -1.37 3.73 -3.18
CA VAL A 108 -2.51 4.24 -2.40
C VAL A 108 -2.56 3.68 -0.98
N SER A 109 -1.45 3.19 -0.41
CA SER A 109 -1.41 2.54 0.91
C SER A 109 -0.11 2.90 1.64
N PRO A 110 -0.17 3.71 2.72
CA PRO A 110 1.00 4.17 3.45
C PRO A 110 1.54 3.09 4.40
N VAL A 111 2.07 2.01 3.84
CA VAL A 111 2.43 0.79 4.59
C VAL A 111 3.92 0.55 4.53
N THR A 112 4.55 0.53 5.70
CA THR A 112 5.98 0.20 5.86
C THR A 112 6.26 -1.22 5.39
N GLY A 113 7.26 -1.36 4.52
CA GLY A 113 7.69 -2.63 3.96
C GLY A 113 8.15 -2.56 2.50
N TYR A 114 8.28 -1.36 1.89
CA TYR A 114 8.82 -1.26 0.54
C TYR A 114 10.29 -1.72 0.49
N ARG A 115 10.59 -2.63 -0.44
CA ARG A 115 11.94 -3.13 -0.70
C ARG A 115 12.01 -3.70 -2.10
N PHE A 116 13.21 -3.96 -2.57
CA PHE A 116 13.38 -4.85 -3.71
C PHE A 116 13.22 -6.30 -3.26
N HIS A 117 12.68 -7.13 -4.14
CA HIS A 117 12.46 -8.54 -3.88
C HIS A 117 13.45 -9.33 -4.71
N VAL A 118 14.14 -10.27 -4.07
CA VAL A 118 15.27 -11.00 -4.61
C VAL A 118 15.08 -12.47 -4.24
N LEU A 119 15.39 -13.39 -5.16
CA LEU A 119 15.32 -14.82 -4.86
C LEU A 119 16.26 -15.18 -3.70
N PRO A 120 15.87 -16.06 -2.77
CA PRO A 120 16.63 -16.34 -1.55
C PRO A 120 18.08 -16.80 -1.77
N GLU A 121 18.38 -17.43 -2.90
CA GLU A 121 19.70 -17.92 -3.28
C GLU A 121 20.63 -16.85 -3.87
N GLU A 122 20.13 -15.65 -4.14
CA GLU A 122 20.88 -14.56 -4.75
C GLU A 122 21.43 -13.57 -3.72
N ASP A 123 22.45 -12.81 -4.11
CA ASP A 123 23.02 -11.75 -3.28
C ASP A 123 22.15 -10.49 -3.35
N GLU A 124 21.30 -10.29 -2.33
CA GLU A 124 20.39 -9.14 -2.22
C GLU A 124 21.14 -7.79 -2.28
N ALA A 125 22.33 -7.69 -1.67
CA ALA A 125 23.10 -6.45 -1.65
C ALA A 125 23.64 -6.14 -3.05
N GLN A 126 24.21 -7.13 -3.74
CA GLN A 126 24.71 -6.97 -5.10
C GLN A 126 23.59 -6.60 -6.09
N LEU A 127 22.45 -7.29 -6.02
CA LEU A 127 21.32 -7.03 -6.92
C LEU A 127 20.62 -5.71 -6.62
N THR A 128 20.59 -5.27 -5.35
CA THR A 128 20.11 -3.94 -4.98
C THR A 128 20.93 -2.83 -5.65
N VAL A 129 22.26 -2.95 -5.64
CA VAL A 129 23.15 -2.00 -6.34
C VAL A 129 22.86 -1.97 -7.84
N LEU A 130 22.74 -3.14 -8.48
CA LEU A 130 22.49 -3.24 -9.91
C LEU A 130 21.13 -2.67 -10.32
N LEU A 131 20.08 -2.93 -9.53
CA LEU A 131 18.75 -2.37 -9.74
C LEU A 131 18.76 -0.84 -9.59
N LEU A 132 19.40 -0.30 -8.55
CA LEU A 132 19.50 1.15 -8.35
C LEU A 132 20.28 1.85 -9.47
N GLN A 133 21.38 1.25 -9.94
CA GLN A 133 22.11 1.76 -11.11
C GLN A 133 21.23 1.78 -12.36
N THR A 134 20.49 0.70 -12.61
CA THR A 134 19.56 0.60 -13.75
C THR A 134 18.43 1.64 -13.66
N ILE A 135 17.92 1.88 -12.44
CA ILE A 135 16.91 2.92 -12.17
C ILE A 135 17.48 4.31 -12.45
N ASP A 136 18.70 4.60 -11.98
CA ASP A 136 19.34 5.90 -12.19
C ASP A 136 19.59 6.16 -13.68
N GLU A 137 20.14 5.19 -14.41
CA GLU A 137 20.31 5.27 -15.87
C GLU A 137 18.98 5.52 -16.60
N PHE A 138 17.92 4.83 -16.17
CA PHE A 138 16.58 5.05 -16.71
C PHE A 138 16.07 6.47 -16.43
N CYS A 139 16.24 6.97 -15.20
CA CYS A 139 15.82 8.31 -14.83
C CYS A 139 16.58 9.38 -15.65
N GLN A 140 17.90 9.25 -15.77
CA GLN A 140 18.73 10.15 -16.58
C GLN A 140 18.30 10.15 -18.05
N LYS A 141 18.11 8.97 -18.65
CA LYS A 141 17.71 8.82 -20.06
C LYS A 141 16.35 9.43 -20.36
N ASN A 142 15.42 9.38 -19.40
CA ASN A 142 14.05 9.87 -19.58
C ASN A 142 13.81 11.26 -18.99
N GLY A 143 14.85 11.92 -18.44
CA GLY A 143 14.73 13.23 -17.81
C GLY A 143 13.81 13.25 -16.58
N ILE A 144 13.77 12.15 -15.83
CA ILE A 144 13.04 12.03 -14.56
C ILE A 144 13.94 12.57 -13.46
N LEU A 145 13.47 13.59 -12.74
CA LEU A 145 14.30 14.32 -11.77
C LEU A 145 14.63 13.50 -10.52
N SER A 146 13.73 12.62 -10.09
CA SER A 146 13.91 11.85 -8.85
C SER A 146 13.26 10.48 -8.90
N CYS A 147 13.88 9.52 -8.20
CA CYS A 147 13.28 8.26 -7.79
C CYS A 147 13.15 8.26 -6.26
N ASN A 148 11.94 8.07 -5.74
CA ASN A 148 11.68 8.10 -4.31
C ASN A 148 11.18 6.74 -3.84
N PHE A 149 11.73 6.24 -2.74
CA PHE A 149 11.26 5.02 -2.08
C PHE A 149 10.59 5.42 -0.77
N LEU A 150 9.28 5.19 -0.65
CA LEU A 150 8.48 5.59 0.50
C LEU A 150 8.07 4.37 1.31
N TYR A 151 7.92 4.55 2.63
CA TYR A 151 7.55 3.46 3.55
C TYR A 151 8.50 2.26 3.46
N VAL A 152 9.79 2.55 3.40
CA VAL A 152 10.86 1.56 3.19
C VAL A 152 10.92 0.54 4.34
N ASP A 153 11.10 -0.73 3.99
CA ASP A 153 11.42 -1.79 4.93
C ASP A 153 12.71 -1.44 5.71
N PRO A 154 12.67 -1.35 7.05
CA PRO A 154 13.85 -1.05 7.85
C PRO A 154 15.03 -2.00 7.62
N SER A 155 14.80 -3.25 7.19
CA SER A 155 15.87 -4.20 6.88
C SER A 155 16.53 -3.92 5.52
N TRP A 156 15.80 -3.35 4.56
CA TRP A 156 16.32 -3.03 3.23
C TRP A 156 16.97 -1.64 3.17
N ARG A 157 16.54 -0.69 4.02
CA ARG A 157 17.11 0.66 4.09
C ARG A 157 18.64 0.72 4.08
N PRO A 158 19.38 -0.07 4.90
CA PRO A 158 20.84 -0.02 4.89
C PRO A 158 21.47 -0.43 3.55
N LEU A 159 20.84 -1.34 2.81
CA LEU A 159 21.31 -1.75 1.48
C LEU A 159 21.13 -0.61 0.47
N ALA A 160 19.99 0.07 0.52
CA ALA A 160 19.72 1.22 -0.34
C ALA A 160 20.67 2.40 -0.05
N GLU A 161 20.93 2.69 1.23
CA GLU A 161 21.89 3.73 1.65
C GLU A 161 23.31 3.40 1.21
N ALA A 162 23.74 2.14 1.37
CA ALA A 162 25.05 1.68 0.90
C ALA A 162 25.20 1.78 -0.64
N ALA A 163 24.09 1.70 -1.37
CA ALA A 163 24.02 1.86 -2.81
C ALA A 163 23.82 3.33 -3.27
N GLY A 164 23.86 4.31 -2.35
CA GLY A 164 23.86 5.74 -2.67
C GLY A 164 22.53 6.47 -2.50
N CYS A 165 21.48 5.81 -1.99
CA CYS A 165 20.24 6.50 -1.63
C CYS A 165 20.42 7.37 -0.38
N ALA A 166 19.72 8.51 -0.34
CA ALA A 166 19.65 9.36 0.85
C ALA A 166 18.34 9.13 1.59
N ALA A 167 18.40 8.83 2.89
CA ALA A 167 17.22 8.71 3.72
C ALA A 167 16.66 10.08 4.14
N TRP A 168 15.34 10.20 4.14
CA TRP A 168 14.63 11.30 4.78
C TRP A 168 13.63 10.74 5.80
N LEU A 169 13.65 11.29 7.01
CA LEU A 169 12.78 10.89 8.10
C LEU A 169 11.35 11.43 7.91
N ASN A 170 10.38 10.50 7.90
CA ASN A 170 8.96 10.81 8.02
C ASN A 170 8.44 10.28 9.36
N GLN A 171 7.53 11.02 10.00
CA GLN A 171 6.91 10.60 11.25
C GLN A 171 5.58 9.89 10.98
N GLN A 172 5.40 8.75 11.64
CA GLN A 172 4.17 7.96 11.57
C GLN A 172 3.78 7.52 12.97
N SER A 173 2.49 7.38 13.21
CA SER A 173 1.96 6.79 14.44
C SER A 173 1.60 5.34 14.18
N LEU A 174 2.19 4.44 14.97
CA LEU A 174 1.86 3.02 14.97
C LEU A 174 1.21 2.70 16.32
N TRP A 175 0.06 2.02 16.28
CA TRP A 175 -0.50 1.38 17.46
C TRP A 175 -0.01 -0.07 17.52
N SER A 176 0.80 -0.36 18.53
CA SER A 176 1.18 -1.74 18.85
C SER A 176 0.28 -2.27 19.95
N ARG A 177 -0.15 -3.53 19.80
CA ARG A 177 -0.74 -4.26 20.91
C ARG A 177 0.41 -4.59 21.88
N GLY A 178 0.33 -4.10 23.10
CA GLY A 178 1.25 -4.51 24.17
C GLY A 178 0.93 -5.93 24.65
N ASN A 179 1.10 -6.17 25.94
CA ASN A 179 0.68 -7.42 26.58
C ASN A 179 -0.82 -7.43 26.93
N ASP A 180 -1.59 -6.47 26.41
CA ASP A 180 -3.00 -6.26 26.73
C ASP A 180 -3.85 -7.46 26.29
N GLN A 181 -4.55 -8.06 27.25
CA GLN A 181 -5.43 -9.21 27.02
C GLN A 181 -6.89 -8.78 26.91
N THR A 182 -7.24 -7.66 27.54
CA THR A 182 -8.59 -7.10 27.56
C THR A 182 -8.61 -5.65 27.08
N PHE A 183 -9.81 -5.16 26.73
CA PHE A 183 -9.98 -3.75 26.41
C PHE A 183 -9.70 -2.83 27.61
N GLU A 184 -9.91 -3.30 28.84
CA GLU A 184 -9.56 -2.52 30.03
C GLU A 184 -8.04 -2.42 30.20
N ASP A 185 -7.27 -3.46 29.88
CA ASP A 185 -5.80 -3.41 29.88
C ASP A 185 -5.31 -2.34 28.88
N TYR A 186 -5.84 -2.36 27.66
CA TYR A 186 -5.57 -1.33 26.65
C TYR A 186 -5.87 0.08 27.17
N LEU A 187 -6.96 0.26 27.90
CA LEU A 187 -7.32 1.56 28.46
C LEU A 187 -6.32 2.04 29.53
N GLN A 188 -5.62 1.15 30.24
CA GLN A 188 -4.65 1.54 31.27
C GLN A 188 -3.47 2.35 30.70
N GLY A 189 -3.15 2.19 29.41
CA GLY A 189 -2.13 2.98 28.71
C GLY A 189 -2.49 4.46 28.50
N PHE A 190 -3.75 4.84 28.72
CA PHE A 190 -4.24 6.21 28.52
C PHE A 190 -4.39 6.96 29.83
N ASN A 191 -4.35 8.30 29.79
CA ASN A 191 -4.66 9.12 30.97
C ASN A 191 -6.17 9.08 31.31
N ALA A 192 -6.55 9.52 32.51
CA ALA A 192 -7.93 9.44 33.01
C ALA A 192 -8.96 10.13 32.10
N ASN A 193 -8.60 11.26 31.48
CA ASN A 193 -9.50 11.99 30.58
C ASN A 193 -9.71 11.24 29.26
N GLN A 194 -8.64 10.71 28.65
CA GLN A 194 -8.70 9.88 27.46
C GLN A 194 -9.54 8.62 27.70
N ARG A 195 -9.29 7.90 28.81
CA ARG A 195 -10.10 6.72 29.19
C ARG A 195 -11.58 7.06 29.30
N ARG A 196 -11.91 8.17 29.97
CA ARG A 196 -13.31 8.63 30.12
C ARG A 196 -13.94 8.94 28.76
N ASN A 197 -13.22 9.61 27.86
CA ASN A 197 -13.72 9.95 26.53
C ASN A 197 -13.98 8.70 25.69
N ILE A 198 -13.02 7.76 25.63
CA ILE A 198 -13.17 6.49 24.90
C ILE A 198 -14.38 5.69 25.42
N LYS A 199 -14.52 5.55 26.75
CA LYS A 199 -15.67 4.85 27.34
C LYS A 199 -16.99 5.56 27.03
N ARG A 200 -17.02 6.89 26.99
CA ARG A 200 -18.21 7.68 26.66
C ARG A 200 -18.61 7.49 25.20
N GLU A 201 -17.66 7.55 24.26
CA GLU A 201 -17.92 7.35 22.82
C GLU A 201 -18.46 5.96 22.54
N ARG A 202 -17.85 4.92 23.12
CA ARG A 202 -18.35 3.54 23.00
C ARG A 202 -19.76 3.36 23.56
N LYS A 203 -20.07 4.00 24.70
CA LYS A 203 -21.42 4.00 25.26
C LYS A 203 -22.42 4.72 24.36
N ALA A 204 -22.02 5.79 23.66
CA ALA A 204 -22.88 6.51 22.74
C ALA A 204 -23.27 5.64 21.54
N VAL A 205 -22.31 4.87 20.98
CA VAL A 205 -22.57 3.88 19.91
C VAL A 205 -23.59 2.84 20.37
N ALA A 206 -23.39 2.23 21.54
CA ALA A 206 -24.34 1.26 22.08
C ALA A 206 -25.72 1.87 22.37
N LYS A 207 -25.78 3.10 22.90
CA LYS A 207 -27.04 3.82 23.15
C LYS A 207 -27.81 4.12 21.86
N ALA A 208 -27.10 4.30 20.74
CA ALA A 208 -27.71 4.46 19.42
C ALA A 208 -28.21 3.12 18.82
N GLY A 209 -28.10 2.01 19.56
CA GLY A 209 -28.47 0.67 19.10
C GLY A 209 -27.53 0.12 18.04
N ILE A 210 -26.29 0.65 17.96
CA ILE A 210 -25.30 0.25 16.96
C ILE A 210 -24.33 -0.76 17.58
N THR A 211 -24.11 -1.86 16.89
CA THR A 211 -23.08 -2.87 17.15
C THR A 211 -22.04 -2.80 16.05
N VAL A 212 -20.76 -3.02 16.39
CA VAL A 212 -19.67 -3.12 15.40
C VAL A 212 -19.15 -4.56 15.39
N SER A 213 -19.26 -5.22 14.24
CA SER A 213 -18.85 -6.62 14.06
C SER A 213 -17.78 -6.73 12.97
N PRO A 214 -16.66 -7.42 13.21
CA PRO A 214 -15.72 -7.76 12.14
C PRO A 214 -16.30 -8.87 11.25
N LEU A 215 -16.13 -8.72 9.95
CA LEU A 215 -16.49 -9.68 8.92
C LEU A 215 -15.23 -10.03 8.12
N THR A 216 -15.00 -11.31 7.89
CA THR A 216 -13.77 -11.83 7.25
C THR A 216 -14.06 -13.07 6.40
N GLY A 217 -13.16 -13.41 5.47
CA GLY A 217 -13.22 -14.68 4.74
C GLY A 217 -14.52 -14.81 3.95
N ASP A 218 -15.19 -15.96 4.07
CA ASP A 218 -16.43 -16.27 3.33
C ASP A 218 -17.62 -15.35 3.69
N GLN A 219 -17.51 -14.51 4.73
CA GLN A 219 -18.53 -13.50 5.04
C GLN A 219 -18.47 -12.30 4.07
N LEU A 220 -17.38 -12.13 3.33
CA LEU A 220 -17.11 -11.01 2.43
C LEU A 220 -17.53 -11.33 0.99
N ASP A 221 -18.83 -11.40 0.73
CA ASP A 221 -19.34 -11.58 -0.63
C ASP A 221 -19.43 -10.26 -1.42
N GLY A 222 -19.75 -10.40 -2.71
CA GLY A 222 -19.80 -9.27 -3.64
C GLY A 222 -20.80 -8.18 -3.25
N GLU A 223 -21.94 -8.54 -2.65
CA GLU A 223 -22.95 -7.57 -2.20
C GLU A 223 -22.42 -6.71 -1.05
N LEU A 224 -21.74 -7.33 -0.08
CA LEU A 224 -21.15 -6.61 1.04
C LEU A 224 -19.99 -5.70 0.58
N LEU A 225 -19.17 -6.15 -0.37
CA LEU A 225 -18.08 -5.35 -0.93
C LEU A 225 -18.58 -4.19 -1.80
N GLN A 226 -19.69 -4.39 -2.53
CA GLN A 226 -20.37 -3.31 -3.22
C GLN A 226 -20.91 -2.27 -2.25
N THR A 227 -21.48 -2.71 -1.13
CA THR A 227 -21.95 -1.83 -0.04
C THR A 227 -20.79 -1.03 0.56
N MET A 228 -19.65 -1.68 0.81
CA MET A 228 -18.43 -1.00 1.25
C MET A 228 -17.97 0.07 0.25
N TYR A 229 -17.96 -0.23 -1.06
CA TYR A 229 -17.63 0.76 -2.09
C TYR A 229 -18.56 1.97 -2.06
N GLN A 230 -19.87 1.75 -1.91
CA GLN A 230 -20.84 2.85 -1.83
C GLN A 230 -20.56 3.76 -0.63
N PHE A 231 -20.25 3.20 0.56
CA PHE A 231 -19.85 4.03 1.70
C PHE A 231 -18.56 4.79 1.44
N TYR A 232 -17.56 4.13 0.85
CA TYR A 232 -16.29 4.75 0.49
C TYR A 232 -16.48 5.93 -0.48
N GLU A 233 -17.23 5.72 -1.56
CA GLU A 233 -17.55 6.74 -2.55
C GLU A 233 -18.35 7.88 -1.93
N GLN A 234 -19.39 7.56 -1.16
CA GLN A 234 -20.22 8.55 -0.49
C GLN A 234 -19.37 9.41 0.46
N HIS A 235 -18.49 8.80 1.26
CA HIS A 235 -17.58 9.52 2.14
C HIS A 235 -16.66 10.46 1.36
N CYS A 236 -16.03 9.99 0.30
CA CYS A 236 -15.14 10.81 -0.52
C CYS A 236 -15.89 11.98 -1.20
N SER A 237 -17.13 11.75 -1.64
CA SER A 237 -17.94 12.77 -2.31
C SER A 237 -18.24 14.00 -1.45
N GLN A 238 -18.25 13.86 -0.11
CA GLN A 238 -18.46 14.97 0.83
C GLN A 238 -17.38 16.04 0.74
N TRP A 239 -16.20 15.68 0.21
CA TRP A 239 -15.04 16.57 0.08
C TRP A 239 -14.83 17.05 -1.36
N GLY A 240 -15.70 16.66 -2.31
CA GLY A 240 -15.68 17.11 -3.69
C GLY A 240 -14.32 16.90 -4.37
N PRO A 241 -13.74 17.93 -5.03
CA PRO A 241 -12.43 17.84 -5.70
C PRO A 241 -11.26 17.47 -4.78
N TRP A 242 -11.43 17.57 -3.46
CA TRP A 242 -10.42 17.22 -2.47
C TRP A 242 -10.62 15.83 -1.87
N GLY A 243 -11.66 15.11 -2.32
CA GLY A 243 -11.94 13.74 -1.92
C GLY A 243 -10.81 12.81 -2.33
N SER A 244 -10.31 12.05 -1.36
CA SER A 244 -9.26 11.03 -1.56
C SER A 244 -9.83 9.73 -2.15
N LYS A 245 -10.61 9.85 -3.24
CA LYS A 245 -11.14 8.71 -4.00
C LYS A 245 -10.04 8.17 -4.92
N TYR A 246 -9.32 7.15 -4.46
CA TYR A 246 -8.20 6.50 -5.15
C TYR A 246 -8.54 5.10 -5.66
N LEU A 247 -9.55 4.45 -5.09
CA LEU A 247 -9.95 3.09 -5.45
C LEU A 247 -11.24 3.10 -6.28
N GLU A 248 -11.24 2.29 -7.32
CA GLU A 248 -12.41 2.10 -8.19
C GLU A 248 -13.25 0.91 -7.77
N GLN A 249 -14.52 0.87 -8.23
CA GLN A 249 -15.47 -0.19 -7.88
C GLN A 249 -14.92 -1.59 -8.19
N GLY A 250 -14.22 -1.73 -9.32
CA GLY A 250 -13.61 -3.00 -9.74
C GLY A 250 -12.62 -3.56 -8.72
N PHE A 251 -11.92 -2.69 -7.97
CA PHE A 251 -11.01 -3.11 -6.92
C PHE A 251 -11.76 -3.80 -5.78
N PHE A 252 -12.86 -3.21 -5.31
CA PHE A 252 -13.66 -3.80 -4.23
C PHE A 252 -14.29 -5.12 -4.67
N ALA A 253 -14.74 -5.21 -5.93
CA ALA A 253 -15.32 -6.43 -6.48
C ALA A 253 -14.30 -7.59 -6.50
N SER A 254 -13.04 -7.34 -6.89
CA SER A 254 -12.02 -8.39 -6.97
C SER A 254 -11.58 -8.94 -5.61
N LEU A 255 -11.76 -8.18 -4.51
CA LEU A 255 -11.42 -8.62 -3.16
C LEU A 255 -12.18 -9.88 -2.73
N ALA A 256 -13.42 -10.08 -3.20
CA ALA A 256 -14.27 -11.22 -2.82
C ALA A 256 -13.64 -12.57 -3.23
N ASP A 257 -13.06 -12.58 -4.42
CA ASP A 257 -12.54 -13.79 -5.06
C ASP A 257 -11.07 -14.00 -4.72
N GLN A 258 -10.28 -12.93 -4.71
CA GLN A 258 -8.82 -13.04 -4.71
C GLN A 258 -8.17 -12.73 -3.37
N TYR A 259 -8.86 -12.02 -2.45
CA TYR A 259 -8.19 -11.41 -1.29
C TYR A 259 -8.93 -11.42 0.05
N ARG A 260 -10.09 -12.08 0.13
CA ARG A 260 -10.96 -12.06 1.33
C ARG A 260 -10.29 -12.50 2.64
N GLU A 261 -9.25 -13.33 2.57
CA GLU A 261 -8.51 -13.80 3.75
C GLU A 261 -7.71 -12.68 4.43
N ASN A 262 -7.24 -11.72 3.63
CA ASN A 262 -6.44 -10.59 4.08
C ASN A 262 -7.29 -9.32 4.32
N VAL A 263 -8.59 -9.36 4.07
CA VAL A 263 -9.50 -8.22 4.28
C VAL A 263 -10.33 -8.43 5.54
N VAL A 264 -10.55 -7.34 6.28
CA VAL A 264 -11.49 -7.28 7.41
C VAL A 264 -12.41 -6.10 7.17
N LEU A 265 -13.71 -6.34 7.09
CA LEU A 265 -14.70 -5.29 7.10
C LEU A 265 -15.26 -5.16 8.52
N PHE A 266 -15.17 -3.97 9.11
CA PHE A 266 -15.91 -3.67 10.33
C PHE A 266 -17.26 -3.09 9.93
N SER A 267 -18.32 -3.86 10.14
CA SER A 267 -19.70 -3.44 9.90
C SER A 267 -20.26 -2.80 11.16
N ALA A 268 -20.77 -1.57 11.06
CA ALA A 268 -21.57 -0.92 12.10
C ALA A 268 -23.05 -1.04 11.74
N HIS A 269 -23.85 -1.72 12.55
CA HIS A 269 -25.22 -2.15 12.21
C HIS A 269 -26.17 -2.13 13.42
N ARG A 270 -27.50 -2.16 13.17
CA ARG A 270 -28.54 -2.21 14.23
C ARG A 270 -29.21 -3.58 14.41
N GLY A 271 -28.68 -4.61 13.74
CA GLY A 271 -29.26 -5.95 13.75
C GLY A 271 -28.36 -6.92 13.01
N ASP A 272 -28.65 -7.16 11.74
CA ASP A 272 -27.82 -8.00 10.87
C ASP A 272 -26.49 -7.29 10.52
N PRO A 273 -25.31 -7.88 10.78
CA PRO A 273 -24.02 -7.36 10.31
C PRO A 273 -23.93 -7.14 8.79
N ARG A 274 -24.79 -7.78 8.01
CA ARG A 274 -24.86 -7.63 6.55
C ARG A 274 -25.74 -6.47 6.09
N ASP A 275 -26.43 -5.79 7.01
CA ASP A 275 -27.14 -4.53 6.77
C ASP A 275 -26.49 -3.38 7.56
N PRO A 276 -25.26 -2.96 7.16
CA PRO A 276 -24.52 -1.89 7.83
C PRO A 276 -25.11 -0.51 7.56
N VAL A 277 -24.95 0.39 8.53
CA VAL A 277 -25.15 1.84 8.37
C VAL A 277 -23.83 2.60 8.15
N ALA A 278 -22.71 1.93 8.41
CA ALA A 278 -21.36 2.39 8.11
C ALA A 278 -20.42 1.19 8.10
N MET A 279 -19.30 1.31 7.38
CA MET A 279 -18.27 0.28 7.31
C MET A 279 -16.89 0.91 7.31
N SER A 280 -15.88 0.11 7.70
CA SER A 280 -14.48 0.40 7.41
C SER A 280 -13.78 -0.86 6.90
N LEU A 281 -12.86 -0.68 5.96
CA LEU A 281 -12.00 -1.72 5.43
C LEU A 281 -10.60 -1.64 6.04
N CYS A 282 -10.20 -2.75 6.63
CA CYS A 282 -8.83 -3.00 7.04
C CYS A 282 -8.22 -4.14 6.22
N VAL A 283 -6.91 -4.10 6.06
CA VAL A 283 -6.12 -5.22 5.54
C VAL A 283 -5.36 -5.84 6.70
N ARG A 284 -5.14 -7.15 6.69
CA ARG A 284 -4.42 -7.87 7.74
C ARG A 284 -3.44 -8.90 7.19
N ASP A 285 -2.43 -9.19 7.99
CA ASP A 285 -1.67 -10.43 7.91
C ASP A 285 -1.69 -11.16 9.26
N ALA A 286 -0.75 -12.08 9.49
CA ALA A 286 -0.66 -12.83 10.74
C ALA A 286 -0.34 -11.97 11.98
N THR A 287 0.26 -10.79 11.80
CA THR A 287 0.84 -9.97 12.87
C THR A 287 0.35 -8.52 12.90
N CYS A 288 -0.20 -8.03 11.80
CA CYS A 288 -0.54 -6.63 11.59
C CYS A 288 -1.97 -6.46 11.06
N LEU A 289 -2.58 -5.33 11.43
CA LEU A 289 -3.86 -4.84 10.91
C LEU A 289 -3.66 -3.39 10.47
N TRP A 290 -3.95 -3.11 9.21
CA TRP A 290 -3.84 -1.78 8.60
C TRP A 290 -5.25 -1.24 8.34
N GLY A 291 -5.64 -0.21 9.09
CA GLY A 291 -6.90 0.52 8.84
C GLY A 291 -6.74 1.48 7.67
N ARG A 292 -7.65 1.43 6.69
CA ARG A 292 -7.42 2.11 5.41
C ARG A 292 -8.61 2.89 4.84
N TYR A 293 -9.79 2.28 4.72
CA TYR A 293 -10.95 2.88 4.03
C TYR A 293 -12.24 2.79 4.83
#